data_AF-A0AAU8GV99-F1
#
_entry.id   AF-A0AAU8GV99-F1
#
_cell.length_a   1.000
_cell.length_b   1.000
_cell.length_c   1.000
_cell.angle_alpha   90.00
_cell.angle_beta   90.00
_cell.angle_gamma   90.00
#
_symmetry.space_group_name_H-M   'P 1'
#
loop_
_entity.id
_entity.type
_entity.pdbx_description
1 polymer ?
#
loop_
_entity_poly.entity_id
_entity_poly.type
_entity_poly.pdbx_seq_one_letter_code
_entity_poly.pdbx_strand_id
1 'polypeptide(L)'
;MKASNLWKEILKDPRNKRQLLTEIEKLAKENTEPAEIHFGTSGWRGEIGSDFTMQNVRVLTKAIIEAVKSEDRRILNALGVNSFNEFKDRGVIVGHDNRILGKDFAWEVIGLFQSEGVRCLYAGEAATPEFSAGIVELKAAASVNLTPSHNPANYGGLKLNPADGGPAPEELTKPVEAIANEIMKKAQDVKSIKPKNIEKIDLTELYIKFIKKRAVLDLEKIKNFMETEKPVCAIDHMYGTSRGKLARILSLKPGTFVCLRKEDDPLFEGLPPEPSETNLKLALSYLNKNSLGFAAIIDPDADRVRFADLRRQIPMNYFGAMALHYLYTYKRMRGVVAKSVGTSNFVNAIAAVLGVEVIETKVGFKHFRPYLLPEATKKAIVAFEESDGISAQNHVLEKDAIFGCLLALEMMATLNKNLSDYLEEIESIYGRYYSERTGIEIPREKFSPHIKKQAHALKEYFKAGDLFKIGTLNKKILHITDIDGIKIVFDDLSWIMIRPSGTEPKIRIYVETKNLEEKKYLLEEAKKLAERIWQ
;
A
#
# COMPACT_ATOMS: atom_id res chain seq x y z
N MET A 1 19.57 26.00 -10.25
CA MET A 1 19.58 25.53 -8.84
C MET A 1 19.21 24.05 -8.85
N LYS A 2 19.80 23.18 -8.02
CA LYS A 2 19.41 21.75 -8.01
C LYS A 2 17.96 21.57 -7.54
N ALA A 3 17.21 20.65 -8.14
CA ALA A 3 15.81 20.38 -7.81
C ALA A 3 15.62 20.08 -6.31
N SER A 4 16.53 19.32 -5.70
CA SER A 4 16.54 19.03 -4.26
C SER A 4 16.52 20.27 -3.35
N ASN A 5 17.17 21.37 -3.75
CA ASN A 5 17.19 22.60 -2.96
C ASN A 5 15.88 23.36 -3.13
N LEU A 6 15.33 23.38 -4.33
CA LEU A 6 14.02 23.99 -4.59
C LEU A 6 12.91 23.25 -3.83
N TRP A 7 12.94 21.92 -3.81
CA TRP A 7 11.99 21.12 -3.04
C TRP A 7 12.07 21.40 -1.54
N LYS A 8 13.27 21.56 -0.96
CA LYS A 8 13.42 21.95 0.44
C LYS A 8 12.75 23.29 0.74
N GLU A 9 12.85 24.27 -0.17
CA GLU A 9 12.19 25.56 0.00
C GLU A 9 10.67 25.46 -0.18
N ILE A 10 10.20 24.69 -1.16
CA ILE A 10 8.78 24.42 -1.37
C ILE A 10 8.16 23.74 -0.15
N LEU A 11 8.77 22.69 0.38
CA LEU A 11 8.20 21.91 1.48
C LEU A 11 8.22 22.66 2.82
N LYS A 12 9.09 23.67 2.99
CA LYS A 12 9.09 24.56 4.17
C LYS A 12 7.91 25.52 4.17
N ASP A 13 7.52 26.03 3.00
CA ASP A 13 6.40 26.97 2.86
C ASP A 13 5.62 26.71 1.54
N PRO A 14 4.84 25.62 1.49
CA PRO A 14 4.20 25.14 0.26
C PRO A 14 3.26 26.16 -0.39
N ARG A 15 2.64 27.02 0.42
CA ARG A 15 1.71 28.04 -0.07
C ARG A 15 2.43 29.19 -0.75
N ASN A 16 3.44 29.76 -0.11
CA ASN A 16 4.13 30.95 -0.64
C ASN A 16 5.27 30.63 -1.61
N LYS A 17 5.68 29.37 -1.72
CA LYS A 17 6.76 28.91 -2.59
C LYS A 17 6.28 28.03 -3.76
N ARG A 18 4.96 27.85 -3.94
CA ARG A 18 4.35 27.05 -5.01
C ARG A 18 4.83 27.43 -6.41
N GLN A 19 5.12 28.71 -6.66
CA GLN A 19 5.64 29.23 -7.92
C GLN A 19 6.99 28.60 -8.34
N LEU A 20 7.75 28.03 -7.39
CA LEU A 20 8.99 27.31 -7.69
C LEU A 20 8.74 25.96 -8.37
N LEU A 21 7.50 25.45 -8.37
CA LEU A 21 7.14 24.24 -9.10
C LEU A 21 7.42 24.35 -10.59
N THR A 22 7.27 25.53 -11.20
CA THR A 22 7.59 25.74 -12.62
C THR A 22 9.06 25.44 -12.92
N GLU A 23 9.98 25.77 -12.02
CA GLU A 23 11.40 25.46 -12.18
C GLU A 23 11.67 23.96 -11.94
N ILE A 24 10.96 23.32 -10.99
CA ILE A 24 11.02 21.86 -10.83
C ILE A 24 10.53 21.17 -12.10
N GLU A 25 9.43 21.61 -12.70
CA GLU A 25 8.88 21.02 -13.91
C GLU A 25 9.86 21.14 -15.09
N LYS A 26 10.53 22.29 -15.20
CA LYS A 26 11.60 22.51 -16.16
C LYS A 26 12.75 21.53 -15.93
N LEU A 27 13.24 21.42 -14.70
CA LEU A 27 14.32 20.47 -14.34
C LEU A 27 13.90 19.03 -14.62
N ALA A 28 12.67 18.62 -14.32
CA ALA A 28 12.17 17.29 -14.63
C ALA A 28 12.14 16.98 -16.14
N LYS A 29 11.93 18.00 -16.98
CA LYS A 29 11.92 17.87 -18.44
C LYS A 29 13.32 17.90 -19.06
N GLU A 30 14.24 18.70 -18.51
CA GLU A 30 15.56 18.97 -19.10
C GLU A 30 16.70 18.14 -18.50
N ASN A 31 16.59 17.73 -17.23
CA ASN A 31 17.64 16.98 -16.55
C ASN A 31 17.75 15.56 -17.13
N THR A 32 18.95 15.25 -17.66
CA THR A 32 19.32 13.98 -18.27
C THR A 32 20.36 13.22 -17.45
N GLU A 33 20.71 13.70 -16.25
CA GLU A 33 21.65 13.02 -15.37
C GLU A 33 21.14 11.61 -15.01
N PRO A 34 21.97 10.56 -15.18
CA PRO A 34 21.58 9.20 -14.83
C PRO A 34 21.30 9.06 -13.33
N ALA A 35 20.19 8.39 -13.00
CA ALA A 35 19.87 7.99 -11.63
C ALA A 35 20.20 6.50 -11.42
N GLU A 36 20.47 6.13 -10.17
CA GLU A 36 20.46 4.71 -9.78
C GLU A 36 19.01 4.25 -9.60
N ILE A 37 18.57 3.33 -10.46
CA ILE A 37 17.22 2.79 -10.41
C ILE A 37 17.20 1.64 -9.41
N HIS A 38 16.38 1.77 -8.36
CA HIS A 38 15.99 0.67 -7.50
C HIS A 38 14.52 0.31 -7.81
N PHE A 39 14.32 -0.72 -8.63
CA PHE A 39 13.01 -1.15 -9.11
C PHE A 39 12.56 -2.39 -8.34
N GLY A 40 11.88 -2.14 -7.22
CA GLY A 40 11.32 -3.18 -6.38
C GLY A 40 9.89 -3.55 -6.76
N THR A 41 9.26 -4.37 -5.94
CA THR A 41 7.85 -4.78 -6.13
C THR A 41 6.84 -3.66 -5.95
N SER A 42 7.25 -2.54 -5.34
CA SER A 42 6.46 -1.31 -5.29
C SER A 42 6.92 -0.28 -6.33
N GLY A 43 7.64 -0.73 -7.37
CA GLY A 43 8.18 0.10 -8.43
C GLY A 43 9.48 0.80 -8.07
N TRP A 44 9.78 1.86 -8.83
CA TRP A 44 10.85 2.80 -8.57
C TRP A 44 10.27 4.11 -8.05
N ARG A 45 11.01 4.78 -7.15
CA ARG A 45 10.68 6.09 -6.59
C ARG A 45 11.90 6.97 -6.65
N GLY A 46 11.71 8.25 -6.96
CA GLY A 46 12.79 9.24 -7.03
C GLY A 46 12.26 10.65 -6.82
N GLU A 47 13.14 11.58 -6.50
CA GLU A 47 12.75 12.99 -6.36
C GLU A 47 12.56 13.64 -7.75
N ILE A 48 11.41 14.27 -7.99
CA ILE A 48 11.04 14.86 -9.27
C ILE A 48 12.01 15.99 -9.61
N GLY A 49 12.59 15.95 -10.80
CA GLY A 49 13.60 16.93 -11.26
C GLY A 49 15.04 16.61 -10.84
N SER A 50 15.24 15.74 -9.86
CA SER A 50 16.56 15.18 -9.50
C SER A 50 16.71 13.80 -10.14
N ASP A 51 16.09 12.77 -9.56
CA ASP A 51 16.17 11.38 -10.01
C ASP A 51 15.03 11.04 -10.97
N PHE A 52 13.82 11.51 -10.65
CA PHE A 52 12.60 11.23 -11.41
C PHE A 52 12.39 12.31 -12.47
N THR A 53 13.00 12.09 -13.63
CA THR A 53 13.00 12.99 -14.79
C THR A 53 12.36 12.29 -16.00
N MET A 54 12.00 13.07 -17.03
CA MET A 54 11.46 12.51 -18.29
C MET A 54 12.44 11.52 -18.89
N GLN A 55 13.74 11.83 -18.86
CA GLN A 55 14.79 10.95 -19.34
C GLN A 55 14.83 9.64 -18.57
N ASN A 56 14.77 9.69 -17.24
CA ASN A 56 14.92 8.49 -16.42
C ASN A 56 13.66 7.60 -16.46
N VAL A 57 12.47 8.20 -16.60
CA VAL A 57 11.22 7.48 -16.88
C VAL A 57 11.27 6.79 -18.24
N ARG A 58 11.82 7.44 -19.28
CA ARG A 58 12.05 6.82 -20.58
C ARG A 58 13.01 5.65 -20.51
N VAL A 59 14.12 5.78 -19.77
CA VAL A 59 15.09 4.69 -19.57
C VAL A 59 14.43 3.47 -18.93
N LEU A 60 13.66 3.68 -17.86
CA LEU A 60 12.95 2.58 -17.19
C LEU A 60 11.88 1.95 -18.10
N THR A 61 11.13 2.77 -18.85
CA THR A 61 10.15 2.27 -19.82
C THR A 61 10.81 1.44 -20.92
N LYS A 62 11.92 1.92 -21.47
CA LYS A 62 12.72 1.18 -22.45
C LYS A 62 13.20 -0.14 -21.85
N ALA A 63 13.69 -0.14 -20.62
CA ALA A 63 14.12 -1.36 -19.94
C ALA A 63 12.99 -2.38 -19.77
N ILE A 64 11.76 -1.92 -19.46
CA ILE A 64 10.57 -2.79 -19.45
C ILE A 64 10.36 -3.42 -20.83
N ILE A 65 10.38 -2.61 -21.90
CA ILE A 65 10.17 -3.10 -23.27
C ILE A 65 11.26 -4.11 -23.68
N GLU A 66 12.54 -3.80 -23.46
CA GLU A 66 13.67 -4.70 -23.77
C GLU A 66 13.59 -6.00 -22.98
N ALA A 67 13.17 -5.94 -21.69
CA ALA A 67 12.95 -7.13 -20.89
C ALA A 67 11.90 -8.05 -21.53
N VAL A 68 10.77 -7.52 -22.00
CA VAL A 68 9.74 -8.32 -22.67
C VAL A 68 10.21 -8.82 -24.04
N LYS A 69 10.89 -7.97 -24.83
CA LYS A 69 11.43 -8.30 -26.16
C LYS A 69 12.52 -9.37 -26.13
N SER A 70 13.19 -9.54 -24.99
CA SER A 70 14.18 -10.62 -24.81
C SER A 70 13.58 -12.03 -24.94
N GLU A 71 12.26 -12.14 -24.78
CA GLU A 71 11.52 -13.40 -24.73
C GLU A 71 12.06 -14.43 -23.70
N ASP A 72 12.78 -13.97 -22.66
CA ASP A 72 13.14 -14.82 -21.53
C ASP A 72 11.86 -15.39 -20.90
N ARG A 73 11.76 -16.72 -20.88
CA ARG A 73 10.57 -17.42 -20.38
C ARG A 73 10.21 -17.07 -18.95
N ARG A 74 11.18 -16.74 -18.08
CA ARG A 74 10.91 -16.34 -16.70
C ARG A 74 10.22 -14.98 -16.65
N ILE A 75 10.65 -14.04 -17.48
CA ILE A 75 10.07 -12.70 -17.60
C ILE A 75 8.64 -12.79 -18.16
N LEU A 76 8.46 -13.54 -19.26
CA LEU A 76 7.15 -13.73 -19.88
C LEU A 76 6.16 -14.44 -18.92
N ASN A 77 6.60 -15.48 -18.21
CA ASN A 77 5.80 -16.16 -17.20
C ASN A 77 5.43 -15.23 -16.03
N ALA A 78 6.38 -14.43 -15.53
CA ALA A 78 6.13 -13.45 -14.47
C ALA A 78 5.19 -12.32 -14.91
N LEU A 79 5.21 -11.96 -16.20
CA LEU A 79 4.25 -11.05 -16.82
C LEU A 79 2.88 -11.68 -17.05
N GLY A 80 2.81 -12.99 -17.23
CA GLY A 80 1.58 -13.70 -17.60
C GLY A 80 1.22 -13.56 -19.08
N VAL A 81 2.22 -13.55 -19.97
CA VAL A 81 2.09 -13.56 -21.43
C VAL A 81 3.02 -14.62 -22.03
N ASN A 82 2.78 -15.08 -23.27
CA ASN A 82 3.57 -16.15 -23.90
C ASN A 82 4.62 -15.65 -24.90
N SER A 83 4.50 -14.41 -25.37
CA SER A 83 5.43 -13.80 -26.33
C SER A 83 5.34 -12.28 -26.30
N PHE A 84 6.29 -11.60 -26.93
CA PHE A 84 6.20 -10.15 -27.11
C PHE A 84 5.01 -9.75 -28.00
N ASN A 85 4.61 -10.59 -28.96
CA ASN A 85 3.42 -10.34 -29.78
C ASN A 85 2.13 -10.35 -28.94
N GLU A 86 1.96 -11.33 -28.05
CA GLU A 86 0.80 -11.34 -27.14
C GLU A 86 0.78 -10.10 -26.23
N PHE A 87 1.95 -9.66 -25.74
CA PHE A 87 2.08 -8.43 -24.95
C PHE A 87 1.61 -7.20 -25.72
N LYS A 88 1.99 -7.07 -27.00
CA LYS A 88 1.53 -5.96 -27.87
C LYS A 88 0.02 -5.94 -28.05
N ASP A 89 -0.57 -7.11 -28.32
CA ASP A 89 -2.00 -7.26 -28.64
C ASP A 89 -2.88 -7.00 -27.42
N ARG A 90 -2.50 -7.56 -26.26
CA ARG A 90 -3.19 -7.35 -24.99
C ARG A 90 -2.99 -5.94 -24.44
N GLY A 91 -1.86 -5.31 -24.75
CA GLY A 91 -1.58 -3.91 -24.47
C GLY A 91 -1.31 -3.58 -23.01
N VAL A 92 -1.00 -2.31 -22.74
CA VAL A 92 -0.63 -1.77 -21.43
C VAL A 92 -1.57 -0.65 -21.02
N ILE A 93 -2.05 -0.68 -19.79
CA ILE A 93 -2.81 0.43 -19.20
C ILE A 93 -1.83 1.40 -18.53
N VAL A 94 -1.91 2.70 -18.83
CA VAL A 94 -1.00 3.71 -18.28
C VAL A 94 -1.80 4.84 -17.63
N GLY A 95 -1.40 5.27 -16.44
CA GLY A 95 -1.96 6.46 -15.79
C GLY A 95 -1.08 6.91 -14.63
N HIS A 96 -1.61 7.79 -13.80
CA HIS A 96 -0.84 8.49 -12.78
C HIS A 96 -1.68 8.84 -11.54
N ASP A 97 -1.05 9.30 -10.47
CA ASP A 97 -1.72 9.99 -9.37
C ASP A 97 -1.69 11.52 -9.55
N ASN A 98 -2.06 12.28 -8.53
CA ASN A 98 -2.19 13.74 -8.59
C ASN A 98 -0.84 14.50 -8.54
N ARG A 99 0.32 13.85 -8.69
CA ARG A 99 1.62 14.53 -8.72
C ARG A 99 1.79 15.43 -9.94
N ILE A 100 2.65 16.44 -9.81
CA ILE A 100 3.03 17.30 -10.93
C ILE A 100 3.56 16.47 -12.10
N LEU A 101 3.30 16.93 -13.33
CA LEU A 101 3.72 16.27 -14.57
C LEU A 101 3.22 14.82 -14.75
N GLY A 102 2.27 14.33 -13.95
CA GLY A 102 1.77 12.94 -14.05
C GLY A 102 1.33 12.56 -15.47
N LYS A 103 0.60 13.46 -16.14
CA LYS A 103 0.20 13.31 -17.55
C LYS A 103 1.39 13.29 -18.51
N ASP A 104 2.33 14.19 -18.34
CA ASP A 104 3.52 14.29 -19.19
C ASP A 104 4.39 13.03 -19.07
N PHE A 105 4.62 12.54 -17.85
CA PHE A 105 5.31 11.26 -17.63
C PHE A 105 4.56 10.09 -18.26
N ALA A 106 3.22 10.05 -18.16
CA ALA A 106 2.42 9.00 -18.79
C ALA A 106 2.56 9.02 -20.32
N TRP A 107 2.68 10.19 -20.94
CA TRP A 107 2.88 10.31 -22.39
C TRP A 107 4.26 9.80 -22.84
N GLU A 108 5.32 10.03 -22.05
CA GLU A 108 6.63 9.45 -22.34
C GLU A 108 6.58 7.90 -22.31
N VAL A 109 5.86 7.33 -21.34
CA VAL A 109 5.64 5.88 -21.24
C VAL A 109 4.87 5.36 -22.46
N ILE A 110 3.73 5.97 -22.77
CA ILE A 110 2.84 5.55 -23.88
C ILE A 110 3.57 5.65 -25.22
N GLY A 111 4.28 6.74 -25.47
CA GLY A 111 4.97 6.96 -26.73
C GLY A 111 6.04 5.91 -27.04
N LEU A 112 6.80 5.50 -26.03
CA LEU A 112 7.79 4.43 -26.18
C LEU A 112 7.14 3.07 -26.44
N PHE A 113 6.09 2.69 -25.70
CA PHE A 113 5.36 1.45 -25.97
C PHE A 113 4.75 1.43 -27.39
N GLN A 114 4.14 2.54 -27.81
CA GLN A 114 3.54 2.66 -29.15
C GLN A 114 4.58 2.63 -30.27
N SER A 115 5.81 3.08 -30.02
CA SER A 115 6.91 2.99 -31.00
C SER A 115 7.26 1.54 -31.33
N GLU A 116 6.97 0.62 -30.41
CA GLU A 116 7.20 -0.82 -30.50
C GLU A 116 5.93 -1.59 -30.88
N GLY A 117 4.86 -0.86 -31.25
CA GLY A 117 3.58 -1.44 -31.68
C GLY A 117 2.72 -1.98 -30.53
N VAL A 118 3.03 -1.65 -29.28
CA VAL A 118 2.23 -2.06 -28.11
C VAL A 118 0.99 -1.16 -28.00
N ARG A 119 -0.21 -1.76 -27.94
CA ARG A 119 -1.44 -1.01 -27.66
C ARG A 119 -1.37 -0.37 -26.27
N CYS A 120 -1.73 0.89 -26.15
CA CYS A 120 -1.72 1.62 -24.87
C CYS A 120 -3.07 2.25 -24.58
N LEU A 121 -3.56 2.05 -23.36
CA LEU A 121 -4.80 2.63 -22.85
C LEU A 121 -4.48 3.64 -21.76
N TYR A 122 -4.90 4.89 -21.93
CA TYR A 122 -4.65 5.96 -20.97
C TYR A 122 -5.80 6.09 -19.97
N ALA A 123 -5.51 5.82 -18.70
CA ALA A 123 -6.48 5.90 -17.61
C ALA A 123 -6.62 7.31 -17.00
N GLY A 124 -5.67 8.22 -17.26
CA GLY A 124 -5.60 9.49 -16.55
C GLY A 124 -5.21 9.32 -15.08
N GLU A 125 -5.81 10.13 -14.22
CA GLU A 125 -5.67 9.99 -12.77
C GLU A 125 -6.56 8.84 -12.27
N ALA A 126 -5.95 7.80 -11.68
CA ALA A 126 -6.66 6.62 -11.22
C ALA A 126 -5.99 5.95 -10.01
N ALA A 127 -6.79 5.25 -9.22
CA ALA A 127 -6.33 4.54 -8.03
C ALA A 127 -5.62 3.22 -8.41
N THR A 128 -4.56 2.86 -7.68
CA THR A 128 -3.83 1.58 -7.83
C THR A 128 -4.76 0.36 -7.93
N PRO A 129 -5.76 0.15 -7.05
CA PRO A 129 -6.68 -0.99 -7.18
C PRO A 129 -7.50 -1.00 -8.48
N GLU A 130 -7.78 0.16 -9.08
CA GLU A 130 -8.52 0.22 -10.34
C GLU A 130 -7.67 -0.22 -11.53
N PHE A 131 -6.35 0.01 -11.51
CA PHE A 131 -5.44 -0.58 -12.49
C PHE A 131 -5.44 -2.11 -12.40
N SER A 132 -5.39 -2.64 -11.17
CA SER A 132 -5.45 -4.08 -10.92
C SER A 132 -6.73 -4.70 -11.48
N ALA A 133 -7.90 -4.09 -11.19
CA ALA A 133 -9.18 -4.53 -11.73
C ALA A 133 -9.27 -4.35 -13.26
N GLY A 134 -8.75 -3.23 -13.78
CA GLY A 134 -8.73 -2.93 -15.21
C GLY A 134 -7.92 -3.92 -16.02
N ILE A 135 -6.76 -4.36 -15.53
CA ILE A 135 -5.97 -5.43 -16.15
C ILE A 135 -6.80 -6.69 -16.29
N VAL A 136 -7.48 -7.11 -15.22
CA VAL A 136 -8.28 -8.35 -15.21
C VAL A 136 -9.49 -8.23 -16.14
N GLU A 137 -10.22 -7.12 -16.11
CA GLU A 137 -11.44 -6.93 -16.90
C GLU A 137 -11.17 -6.75 -18.40
N LEU A 138 -10.05 -6.13 -18.76
CA LEU A 138 -9.65 -5.95 -20.16
C LEU A 138 -8.72 -7.04 -20.68
N LYS A 139 -8.25 -7.95 -19.80
CA LYS A 139 -7.18 -8.90 -20.07
C LYS A 139 -5.91 -8.21 -20.60
N ALA A 140 -5.60 -7.03 -20.08
CA ALA A 140 -4.38 -6.30 -20.46
C ALA A 140 -3.12 -7.12 -20.12
N ALA A 141 -2.02 -6.86 -20.80
CA ALA A 141 -0.75 -7.54 -20.52
C ALA A 141 -0.11 -7.03 -19.23
N ALA A 142 -0.24 -5.73 -18.97
CA ALA A 142 0.28 -5.07 -17.79
C ALA A 142 -0.39 -3.71 -17.56
N SER A 143 -0.08 -3.07 -16.43
CA SER A 143 -0.25 -1.63 -16.26
C SER A 143 1.02 -0.96 -15.76
N VAL A 144 1.19 0.30 -16.14
CA VAL A 144 2.15 1.24 -15.56
C VAL A 144 1.40 2.32 -14.82
N ASN A 145 1.52 2.33 -13.49
CA ASN A 145 0.91 3.34 -12.63
C ASN A 145 1.99 4.28 -12.10
N LEU A 146 1.92 5.56 -12.47
CA LEU A 146 2.87 6.58 -12.05
C LEU A 146 2.45 7.16 -10.69
N THR A 147 2.91 6.51 -9.63
CA THR A 147 2.67 6.96 -8.26
C THR A 147 3.78 6.48 -7.31
N PRO A 148 4.25 7.33 -6.38
CA PRO A 148 5.08 6.92 -5.26
C PRO A 148 4.26 6.58 -4.00
N SER A 149 2.93 6.44 -4.11
CA SER A 149 2.00 6.23 -2.98
C SER A 149 2.11 7.38 -1.96
N HIS A 150 2.11 7.07 -0.67
CA HIS A 150 2.22 7.99 0.47
C HIS A 150 3.55 8.75 0.63
N ASN A 151 4.52 8.62 -0.29
CA ASN A 151 5.74 9.44 -0.23
C ASN A 151 5.40 10.95 -0.25
N PRO A 152 6.29 11.86 0.18
CA PRO A 152 6.04 13.30 0.13
C PRO A 152 5.88 13.86 -1.29
N ALA A 153 5.40 15.10 -1.41
CA ALA A 153 5.05 15.77 -2.67
C ALA A 153 6.18 15.80 -3.72
N ASN A 154 7.44 15.87 -3.25
CA ASN A 154 8.61 15.94 -4.11
C ASN A 154 8.97 14.62 -4.81
N TYR A 155 8.35 13.51 -4.45
CA TYR A 155 8.60 12.22 -5.08
C TYR A 155 7.67 11.96 -6.26
N GLY A 156 8.22 11.29 -7.28
CA GLY A 156 7.51 10.58 -8.32
C GLY A 156 7.79 9.08 -8.21
N GLY A 157 6.97 8.26 -8.86
CA GLY A 157 7.16 6.83 -8.88
C GLY A 157 6.59 6.17 -10.13
N LEU A 158 7.08 4.98 -10.44
CA LEU A 158 6.60 4.14 -11.54
C LEU A 158 6.45 2.71 -11.01
N LYS A 159 5.21 2.22 -10.96
CA LYS A 159 4.84 0.84 -10.61
C LYS A 159 4.51 0.05 -11.88
N LEU A 160 4.84 -1.24 -11.88
CA LEU A 160 4.46 -2.19 -12.92
C LEU A 160 3.61 -3.30 -12.31
N ASN A 161 2.48 -3.60 -12.94
CA ASN A 161 1.60 -4.70 -12.56
C ASN A 161 1.46 -5.66 -13.76
N PRO A 162 1.83 -6.95 -13.64
CA PRO A 162 1.63 -7.95 -14.70
C PRO A 162 0.16 -8.32 -14.93
N ALA A 163 -0.09 -9.25 -15.86
CA ALA A 163 -1.39 -9.67 -16.37
C ALA A 163 -2.42 -10.15 -15.33
N ASP A 164 -2.00 -10.49 -14.12
CA ASP A 164 -2.91 -10.90 -13.05
C ASP A 164 -3.33 -9.73 -12.14
N GLY A 165 -2.82 -8.52 -12.41
CA GLY A 165 -3.17 -7.29 -11.70
C GLY A 165 -2.43 -7.07 -10.38
N GLY A 166 -1.61 -8.03 -9.92
CA GLY A 166 -0.81 -7.84 -8.70
C GLY A 166 0.42 -6.96 -8.93
N PRO A 167 1.18 -6.57 -7.89
CA PRO A 167 2.47 -5.92 -8.07
C PRO A 167 3.46 -6.86 -8.79
N ALA A 168 4.34 -6.30 -9.63
CA ALA A 168 5.37 -7.08 -10.33
C ALA A 168 6.27 -7.85 -9.34
N PRO A 169 6.48 -9.16 -9.56
CA PRO A 169 7.36 -9.96 -8.70
C PRO A 169 8.84 -9.75 -9.07
N GLU A 170 9.76 -10.25 -8.24
CA GLU A 170 11.20 -9.99 -8.41
C GLU A 170 11.78 -10.59 -9.69
N GLU A 171 11.18 -11.68 -10.18
CA GLU A 171 11.50 -12.32 -11.45
C GLU A 171 11.30 -11.37 -12.65
N LEU A 172 10.46 -10.35 -12.47
CA LEU A 172 10.24 -9.29 -13.46
C LEU A 172 11.01 -8.01 -13.10
N THR A 173 10.98 -7.58 -11.84
CA THR A 173 11.55 -6.27 -11.47
C THR A 173 13.08 -6.26 -11.51
N LYS A 174 13.76 -7.36 -11.12
CA LYS A 174 15.24 -7.42 -11.11
C LYS A 174 15.86 -7.36 -12.52
N PRO A 175 15.37 -8.11 -13.53
CA PRO A 175 15.86 -7.96 -14.90
C PRO A 175 15.65 -6.53 -15.44
N VAL A 176 14.47 -5.95 -15.21
CA VAL A 176 14.16 -4.57 -15.64
C VAL A 176 15.10 -3.57 -14.97
N GLU A 177 15.34 -3.70 -13.66
CA GLU A 177 16.30 -2.88 -12.91
C GLU A 177 17.72 -2.96 -13.51
N ALA A 178 18.18 -4.18 -13.79
CA ALA A 178 19.52 -4.42 -14.33
C ALA A 178 19.69 -3.76 -15.71
N ILE A 179 18.72 -3.94 -16.60
CA ILE A 179 18.72 -3.32 -17.93
C ILE A 179 18.67 -1.79 -17.80
N ALA A 180 17.79 -1.26 -16.96
CA ALA A 180 17.68 0.19 -16.74
C ALA A 180 19.00 0.78 -16.27
N ASN A 181 19.63 0.17 -15.25
CA ASN A 181 20.91 0.64 -14.72
C ASN A 181 22.08 0.47 -15.71
N GLU A 182 22.02 -0.51 -16.60
CA GLU A 182 23.01 -0.62 -17.69
C GLU A 182 22.88 0.56 -18.67
N ILE A 183 21.64 0.91 -19.06
CA ILE A 183 21.35 2.07 -19.92
C ILE A 183 21.80 3.37 -19.22
N MET A 184 21.52 3.51 -17.92
CA MET A 184 21.97 4.66 -17.10
C MET A 184 23.49 4.79 -17.06
N LYS A 185 24.22 3.69 -16.82
CA LYS A 185 25.70 3.69 -16.78
C LYS A 185 26.32 4.13 -18.10
N LYS A 186 25.66 3.81 -19.23
CA LYS A 186 26.08 4.23 -20.57
C LYS A 186 25.72 5.70 -20.87
N ALA A 187 25.01 6.37 -19.96
CA ALA A 187 24.44 7.71 -20.16
C ALA A 187 23.69 7.81 -21.50
N GLN A 188 22.99 6.73 -21.89
CA GLN A 188 22.34 6.68 -23.17
C GLN A 188 21.11 7.59 -23.17
N ASP A 189 21.10 8.58 -24.06
CA ASP A 189 19.94 9.42 -24.31
C ASP A 189 18.82 8.59 -24.97
N VAL A 190 17.68 8.51 -24.30
CA VAL A 190 16.51 7.78 -24.80
C VAL A 190 15.58 8.87 -25.31
N LYS A 191 15.35 8.93 -26.62
CA LYS A 191 14.58 10.03 -27.21
C LYS A 191 13.11 9.97 -26.79
N SER A 192 12.53 11.14 -26.55
CA SER A 192 11.08 11.29 -26.40
C SER A 192 10.39 10.91 -27.71
N ILE A 193 9.34 10.11 -27.59
CA ILE A 193 8.48 9.73 -28.71
C ILE A 193 7.08 10.23 -28.36
N LYS A 194 6.50 11.08 -29.20
CA LYS A 194 5.14 11.55 -28.99
C LYS A 194 4.16 10.39 -29.21
N PRO A 195 3.20 10.16 -28.30
CA PRO A 195 2.12 9.21 -28.55
C PRO A 195 1.41 9.49 -29.88
N LYS A 196 1.22 8.44 -30.69
CA LYS A 196 0.47 8.53 -31.95
C LYS A 196 -1.02 8.74 -31.70
N ASN A 197 -1.55 8.08 -30.68
CA ASN A 197 -2.93 8.22 -30.22
C ASN A 197 -3.00 8.10 -28.69
N ILE A 198 -4.00 8.73 -28.08
CA ILE A 198 -4.32 8.57 -26.66
C ILE A 198 -5.70 7.92 -26.56
N GLU A 199 -5.74 6.59 -26.52
CA GLU A 199 -6.98 5.83 -26.31
C GLU A 199 -7.35 5.92 -24.82
N LYS A 200 -8.33 6.76 -24.47
CA LYS A 200 -8.75 6.95 -23.08
C LYS A 200 -9.66 5.82 -22.61
N ILE A 201 -9.50 5.40 -21.36
CA ILE A 201 -10.40 4.46 -20.69
C ILE A 201 -10.86 5.01 -19.34
N ASP A 202 -11.99 4.52 -18.86
CA ASP A 202 -12.51 4.83 -17.53
C ASP A 202 -12.29 3.65 -16.59
N LEU A 203 -11.22 3.72 -15.79
CA LEU A 203 -10.88 2.65 -14.85
C LEU A 203 -11.88 2.53 -13.70
N THR A 204 -12.57 3.61 -13.32
CA THR A 204 -13.60 3.52 -12.28
C THR A 204 -14.81 2.73 -12.76
N GLU A 205 -15.20 2.87 -14.03
CA GLU A 205 -16.27 2.05 -14.61
C GLU A 205 -15.91 0.56 -14.64
N LEU A 206 -14.68 0.25 -15.05
CA LEU A 206 -14.17 -1.12 -15.05
C LEU A 206 -14.07 -1.69 -13.63
N TYR A 207 -13.67 -0.88 -12.66
CA TYR A 207 -13.67 -1.27 -11.26
C TYR A 207 -15.08 -1.55 -10.73
N ILE A 208 -16.08 -0.71 -11.05
CA ILE A 208 -17.50 -0.93 -10.70
C ILE A 208 -17.99 -2.26 -11.29
N LYS A 209 -17.68 -2.54 -12.56
CA LYS A 209 -18.00 -3.81 -13.21
C LYS A 209 -17.33 -4.98 -12.49
N PHE A 210 -16.05 -4.84 -12.14
CA PHE A 210 -15.29 -5.85 -11.41
C PHE A 210 -15.93 -6.19 -10.06
N ILE A 211 -16.17 -5.20 -9.20
CA ILE A 211 -16.72 -5.43 -7.85
C ILE A 211 -18.13 -6.05 -7.90
N LYS A 212 -18.99 -5.62 -8.84
CA LYS A 212 -20.32 -6.20 -9.06
C LYS A 212 -20.24 -7.67 -9.48
N LYS A 213 -19.32 -7.98 -10.40
CA LYS A 213 -19.09 -9.34 -10.88
C LYS A 213 -18.51 -10.26 -9.80
N ARG A 214 -17.62 -9.74 -8.95
CA ARG A 214 -17.01 -10.51 -7.85
C ARG A 214 -17.98 -10.71 -6.68
N ALA A 215 -18.93 -9.78 -6.48
CA ALA A 215 -20.00 -9.86 -5.48
C ALA A 215 -19.50 -10.17 -4.05
N VAL A 216 -18.29 -9.73 -3.71
CA VAL A 216 -17.75 -9.85 -2.34
C VAL A 216 -18.53 -8.95 -1.38
N LEU A 217 -18.91 -7.76 -1.84
CA LEU A 217 -19.65 -6.75 -1.08
C LEU A 217 -21.08 -6.58 -1.59
N ASP A 218 -22.00 -6.24 -0.70
CA ASP A 218 -23.40 -5.94 -1.00
C ASP A 218 -23.59 -4.42 -1.22
N LEU A 219 -23.34 -3.98 -2.46
CA LEU A 219 -23.39 -2.56 -2.82
C LEU A 219 -24.78 -1.94 -2.67
N GLU A 220 -25.85 -2.71 -2.90
CA GLU A 220 -27.22 -2.22 -2.75
C GLU A 220 -27.56 -2.03 -1.27
N LYS A 221 -27.17 -2.95 -0.40
CA LYS A 221 -27.31 -2.78 1.06
C LYS A 221 -26.56 -1.56 1.56
N ILE A 222 -25.32 -1.37 1.11
CA ILE A 222 -24.50 -0.21 1.47
C ILE A 222 -25.19 1.08 1.03
N LYS A 223 -25.64 1.14 -0.23
CA LYS A 223 -26.33 2.30 -0.79
C LYS A 223 -27.62 2.62 -0.02
N ASN A 224 -28.45 1.62 0.24
CA ASN A 224 -29.69 1.80 0.98
C ASN A 224 -29.42 2.34 2.39
N PHE A 225 -28.47 1.75 3.13
CA PHE A 225 -28.06 2.22 4.44
C PHE A 225 -27.59 3.68 4.41
N MET A 226 -26.77 4.05 3.43
CA MET A 226 -26.29 5.42 3.24
C MET A 226 -27.43 6.42 2.98
N GLU A 227 -28.46 6.03 2.20
CA GLU A 227 -29.58 6.92 1.87
C GLU A 227 -30.67 6.99 2.95
N THR A 228 -30.91 5.90 3.70
CA THR A 228 -31.97 5.82 4.71
C THR A 228 -31.48 6.25 6.09
N GLU A 229 -30.40 5.66 6.60
CA GLU A 229 -29.86 5.93 7.93
C GLU A 229 -28.98 7.19 7.96
N LYS A 230 -28.46 7.59 6.79
CA LYS A 230 -27.62 8.78 6.60
C LYS A 230 -26.46 8.84 7.61
N PRO A 231 -25.65 7.77 7.72
CA PRO A 231 -24.48 7.78 8.58
C PRO A 231 -23.51 8.89 8.16
N VAL A 232 -22.82 9.48 9.13
CA VAL A 232 -21.77 10.47 8.86
C VAL A 232 -20.50 9.73 8.43
N CYS A 233 -20.34 9.54 7.13
CA CYS A 233 -19.13 9.01 6.52
C CYS A 233 -18.24 10.16 6.04
N ALA A 234 -17.22 10.51 6.83
CA ALA A 234 -16.26 11.57 6.49
C ALA A 234 -14.96 10.96 5.99
N ILE A 235 -14.67 11.12 4.70
CA ILE A 235 -13.48 10.57 4.07
C ILE A 235 -12.61 11.71 3.60
N ASP A 236 -11.37 11.66 4.06
CA ASP A 236 -10.32 12.52 3.58
C ASP A 236 -9.43 11.78 2.60
N HIS A 237 -9.34 12.34 1.40
CA HIS A 237 -8.70 11.71 0.25
C HIS A 237 -7.24 12.14 0.07
N MET A 238 -6.71 13.04 0.92
CA MET A 238 -5.37 13.62 0.76
C MET A 238 -5.13 14.12 -0.67
N TYR A 239 -6.10 14.80 -1.31
CA TYR A 239 -5.99 15.27 -2.71
C TYR A 239 -5.79 14.14 -3.75
N GLY A 240 -5.90 12.89 -3.31
CA GLY A 240 -5.56 11.71 -4.06
C GLY A 240 -6.65 11.20 -4.98
N THR A 241 -6.29 10.15 -5.67
CA THR A 241 -7.09 9.55 -6.75
C THR A 241 -8.44 9.01 -6.26
N SER A 242 -8.61 8.64 -4.99
CA SER A 242 -9.88 8.07 -4.47
C SER A 242 -11.06 9.05 -4.42
N ARG A 243 -10.82 10.35 -4.59
CA ARG A 243 -11.82 11.41 -4.49
C ARG A 243 -13.05 11.15 -5.38
N GLY A 244 -14.24 11.24 -4.79
CA GLY A 244 -15.52 11.04 -5.48
C GLY A 244 -15.84 9.59 -5.92
N LYS A 245 -14.89 8.64 -5.82
CA LYS A 245 -15.10 7.26 -6.31
C LYS A 245 -16.17 6.51 -5.55
N LEU A 246 -16.24 6.69 -4.22
CA LEU A 246 -17.28 6.06 -3.39
C LEU A 246 -18.70 6.48 -3.85
N ALA A 247 -18.90 7.79 -4.10
CA ALA A 247 -20.15 8.32 -4.64
C ALA A 247 -20.52 7.66 -5.97
N ARG A 248 -19.55 7.56 -6.88
CA ARG A 248 -19.76 6.99 -8.20
C ARG A 248 -20.07 5.49 -8.13
N ILE A 249 -19.31 4.73 -7.33
CA ILE A 249 -19.49 3.28 -7.16
C ILE A 249 -20.89 2.93 -6.65
N LEU A 250 -21.35 3.65 -5.64
CA LEU A 250 -22.64 3.43 -5.00
C LEU A 250 -23.78 4.22 -5.68
N SER A 251 -23.47 5.02 -6.70
CA SER A 251 -24.43 5.93 -7.35
C SER A 251 -25.20 6.80 -6.35
N LEU A 252 -24.46 7.42 -5.41
CA LEU A 252 -25.02 8.21 -4.31
C LEU A 252 -25.44 9.60 -4.79
N LYS A 253 -26.49 10.13 -4.14
CA LYS A 253 -26.89 11.53 -4.32
C LYS A 253 -25.81 12.47 -3.76
N PRO A 254 -25.65 13.67 -4.35
CA PRO A 254 -24.75 14.69 -3.78
C PRO A 254 -25.05 14.95 -2.31
N GLY A 255 -24.01 15.04 -1.49
CA GLY A 255 -24.12 15.29 -0.04
C GLY A 255 -24.38 14.06 0.84
N THR A 256 -24.47 12.84 0.27
CA THR A 256 -24.69 11.61 1.06
C THR A 256 -23.49 11.24 1.95
N PHE A 257 -22.27 11.64 1.59
CA PHE A 257 -21.09 11.51 2.44
C PHE A 257 -20.22 12.77 2.36
N VAL A 258 -19.35 12.96 3.34
CA VAL A 258 -18.44 14.10 3.41
C VAL A 258 -17.13 13.74 2.71
N CYS A 259 -16.91 14.33 1.54
CA CYS A 259 -15.70 14.17 0.72
C CYS A 259 -14.74 15.34 0.96
N LEU A 260 -13.60 15.10 1.62
CA LEU A 260 -12.63 16.12 2.03
C LEU A 260 -11.37 16.09 1.15
N ARG A 261 -10.71 17.25 1.03
CA ARG A 261 -9.51 17.46 0.19
C ARG A 261 -9.66 16.82 -1.19
N LYS A 262 -10.72 17.23 -1.89
CA LYS A 262 -11.12 16.72 -3.21
C LYS A 262 -10.60 17.55 -4.39
N GLU A 263 -10.05 18.74 -4.14
CA GLU A 263 -9.53 19.63 -5.17
C GLU A 263 -8.17 19.14 -5.71
N ASP A 264 -7.60 19.82 -6.71
CA ASP A 264 -6.25 19.53 -7.19
C ASP A 264 -5.19 20.23 -6.34
N ASP A 265 -4.45 19.47 -5.53
CA ASP A 265 -3.24 19.97 -4.89
C ASP A 265 -2.09 18.93 -4.89
N PRO A 266 -1.09 19.06 -5.80
CA PRO A 266 0.05 18.16 -5.86
C PRO A 266 1.03 18.36 -4.69
N LEU A 267 0.85 19.39 -3.85
CA LEU A 267 1.66 19.65 -2.67
C LEU A 267 1.05 19.10 -1.38
N PHE A 268 -0.20 18.62 -1.41
CA PHE A 268 -0.90 18.08 -0.24
C PHE A 268 -0.97 19.05 0.94
N GLU A 269 -1.05 20.37 0.69
CA GLU A 269 -0.91 21.42 1.70
C GLU A 269 0.42 21.38 2.49
N GLY A 270 1.44 20.66 1.99
CA GLY A 270 2.70 20.39 2.68
C GLY A 270 2.66 19.20 3.64
N LEU A 271 1.54 18.50 3.74
CA LEU A 271 1.39 17.36 4.64
C LEU A 271 1.94 16.08 4.00
N PRO A 272 2.63 15.21 4.75
CA PRO A 272 2.91 13.85 4.30
C PRO A 272 1.59 13.14 3.95
N PRO A 273 1.42 12.62 2.73
CA PRO A 273 0.13 12.10 2.29
C PRO A 273 -0.05 10.63 2.68
N GLU A 274 -0.03 10.39 3.98
CA GLU A 274 -0.17 9.05 4.57
C GLU A 274 -1.39 8.97 5.50
N PRO A 275 -1.95 7.76 5.71
CA PRO A 275 -2.98 7.51 6.72
C PRO A 275 -2.40 7.64 8.14
N SER A 276 -2.33 8.88 8.63
CA SER A 276 -1.81 9.20 9.97
C SER A 276 -2.91 9.72 10.89
N GLU A 277 -2.65 9.64 12.21
CA GLU A 277 -3.51 10.27 13.21
C GLU A 277 -3.67 11.78 12.97
N THR A 278 -2.57 12.47 12.61
CA THR A 278 -2.58 13.90 12.31
C THR A 278 -3.53 14.22 11.16
N ASN A 279 -3.44 13.48 10.06
CA ASN A 279 -4.26 13.70 8.87
C ASN A 279 -5.73 13.32 9.08
N LEU A 280 -6.02 12.39 10.02
CA LEU A 280 -7.38 11.94 10.32
C LEU A 280 -8.22 12.97 11.09
N LYS A 281 -7.58 13.93 11.77
CA LYS A 281 -8.26 14.94 12.60
C LYS A 281 -9.31 15.75 11.84
N LEU A 282 -9.04 16.09 10.57
CA LEU A 282 -9.98 16.85 9.75
C LEU A 282 -11.26 16.07 9.51
N ALA A 283 -11.16 14.80 9.07
CA ALA A 283 -12.32 13.93 8.89
C ALA A 283 -13.09 13.70 10.20
N LEU A 284 -12.37 13.48 11.31
CA LEU A 284 -12.98 13.30 12.63
C LEU A 284 -13.79 14.51 13.09
N SER A 285 -13.42 15.73 12.69
CA SER A 285 -14.14 16.95 13.09
C SER A 285 -15.58 17.03 12.57
N TYR A 286 -15.95 16.21 11.59
CA TYR A 286 -17.31 16.14 11.06
C TYR A 286 -18.24 15.21 11.87
N LEU A 287 -17.68 14.41 12.78
CA LEU A 287 -18.48 13.55 13.65
C LEU A 287 -18.86 14.30 14.93
N ASN A 288 -20.03 13.94 15.48
CA ASN A 288 -20.47 14.37 16.81
C ASN A 288 -20.84 13.14 17.67
N LYS A 289 -21.08 13.34 18.98
CA LYS A 289 -21.32 12.24 19.94
C LYS A 289 -22.50 11.33 19.58
N ASN A 290 -23.44 11.82 18.77
CA ASN A 290 -24.63 11.09 18.35
C ASN A 290 -24.50 10.53 16.92
N SER A 291 -23.36 10.70 16.26
CA SER A 291 -23.14 10.20 14.90
C SER A 291 -23.08 8.67 14.88
N LEU A 292 -23.96 8.06 14.08
CA LEU A 292 -23.67 6.79 13.43
C LEU A 292 -22.75 7.11 12.25
N GLY A 293 -21.50 6.67 12.25
CA GLY A 293 -20.53 7.10 11.25
C GLY A 293 -19.09 6.72 11.56
N PHE A 294 -18.21 7.01 10.60
CA PHE A 294 -16.77 6.95 10.77
C PHE A 294 -16.08 8.09 10.01
N ALA A 295 -14.89 8.42 10.47
CA ALA A 295 -13.90 9.17 9.74
C ALA A 295 -12.89 8.21 9.10
N ALA A 296 -12.44 8.51 7.88
CA ALA A 296 -11.39 7.76 7.20
C ALA A 296 -10.39 8.69 6.53
N ILE A 297 -9.16 8.20 6.39
CA ILE A 297 -8.08 8.86 5.65
C ILE A 297 -7.48 7.85 4.66
N ILE A 298 -7.35 8.28 3.40
CA ILE A 298 -6.86 7.46 2.28
C ILE A 298 -5.61 8.11 1.69
N ASP A 299 -4.63 7.31 1.27
CA ASP A 299 -3.41 7.79 0.62
C ASP A 299 -3.61 8.10 -0.88
N PRO A 300 -2.66 8.80 -1.55
CA PRO A 300 -2.89 9.33 -2.90
C PRO A 300 -3.28 8.31 -3.96
N ASP A 301 -2.72 7.10 -3.91
CA ASP A 301 -3.01 6.03 -4.85
C ASP A 301 -4.06 5.04 -4.38
N ALA A 302 -4.71 5.34 -3.26
CA ALA A 302 -5.81 4.60 -2.66
C ALA A 302 -5.50 3.12 -2.38
N ASP A 303 -4.26 2.84 -2.00
CA ASP A 303 -3.83 1.51 -1.58
C ASP A 303 -3.87 1.34 -0.04
N ARG A 304 -4.14 2.43 0.70
CA ARG A 304 -4.23 2.41 2.17
C ARG A 304 -5.40 3.19 2.74
N VAL A 305 -5.97 2.68 3.82
CA VAL A 305 -7.02 3.37 4.58
C VAL A 305 -6.87 3.16 6.08
N ARG A 306 -7.08 4.23 6.83
CA ARG A 306 -7.23 4.18 8.29
C ARG A 306 -8.56 4.79 8.69
N PHE A 307 -9.22 4.16 9.67
CA PHE A 307 -10.51 4.58 10.18
C PHE A 307 -10.41 5.13 11.61
N ALA A 308 -11.40 5.91 12.01
CA ALA A 308 -11.68 6.23 13.40
C ALA A 308 -13.16 6.62 13.55
N ASP A 309 -13.62 6.63 14.78
CA ASP A 309 -14.76 7.44 15.19
C ASP A 309 -14.38 8.26 16.43
N LEU A 310 -15.34 8.94 17.06
CA LEU A 310 -15.05 9.79 18.22
C LEU A 310 -14.58 9.04 19.46
N ARG A 311 -14.75 7.72 19.53
CA ARG A 311 -14.30 6.91 20.66
C ARG A 311 -12.90 6.37 20.44
N ARG A 312 -12.59 5.91 19.22
CA ARG A 312 -11.33 5.20 18.98
C ARG A 312 -10.84 5.32 17.54
N GLN A 313 -9.51 5.37 17.40
CA GLN A 313 -8.85 5.09 16.14
C GLN A 313 -8.84 3.59 15.84
N ILE A 314 -9.07 3.24 14.58
CA ILE A 314 -9.18 1.87 14.09
C ILE A 314 -8.15 1.71 12.95
N PRO A 315 -6.83 1.63 13.28
CA PRO A 315 -5.81 1.22 12.32
C PRO A 315 -6.05 -0.21 11.81
N MET A 316 -5.33 -0.57 10.75
CA MET A 316 -5.55 -1.84 10.06
C MET A 316 -5.31 -3.11 10.88
N ASN A 317 -4.53 -3.04 11.96
CA ASN A 317 -4.45 -4.16 12.92
C ASN A 317 -5.84 -4.52 13.51
N TYR A 318 -6.67 -3.52 13.81
CA TYR A 318 -8.05 -3.76 14.25
C TYR A 318 -8.97 -3.98 13.07
N PHE A 319 -8.91 -3.13 12.04
CA PHE A 319 -9.84 -3.23 10.91
C PHE A 319 -9.71 -4.54 10.14
N GLY A 320 -8.48 -5.02 9.90
CA GLY A 320 -8.24 -6.32 9.26
C GLY A 320 -8.72 -7.51 10.10
N ALA A 321 -8.60 -7.42 11.44
CA ALA A 321 -9.15 -8.42 12.36
C ALA A 321 -10.70 -8.40 12.36
N MET A 322 -11.30 -7.20 12.35
CA MET A 322 -12.75 -7.02 12.17
C MET A 322 -13.22 -7.57 10.82
N ALA A 323 -12.45 -7.34 9.75
CA ALA A 323 -12.71 -7.86 8.41
C ALA A 323 -12.71 -9.39 8.39
N LEU A 324 -11.72 -10.05 9.00
CA LEU A 324 -11.74 -11.51 9.16
C LEU A 324 -13.03 -11.96 9.84
N HIS A 325 -13.32 -11.40 11.02
CA HIS A 325 -14.49 -11.80 11.81
C HIS A 325 -15.79 -11.59 11.02
N TYR A 326 -15.94 -10.44 10.36
CA TYR A 326 -17.14 -10.11 9.61
C TYR A 326 -17.34 -11.02 8.40
N LEU A 327 -16.30 -11.16 7.57
CA LEU A 327 -16.34 -11.97 6.35
C LEU A 327 -16.57 -13.45 6.67
N TYR A 328 -16.01 -13.96 7.77
CA TYR A 328 -16.25 -15.34 8.20
C TYR A 328 -17.64 -15.55 8.81
N THR A 329 -18.03 -14.69 9.76
CA THR A 329 -19.23 -14.89 10.58
C THR A 329 -20.50 -14.49 9.86
N TYR A 330 -20.52 -13.32 9.20
CA TYR A 330 -21.72 -12.76 8.58
C TYR A 330 -21.79 -13.09 7.08
N LYS A 331 -20.65 -13.04 6.38
CA LYS A 331 -20.60 -13.38 4.93
C LYS A 331 -20.33 -14.86 4.66
N ARG A 332 -20.11 -15.66 5.70
CA ARG A 332 -19.89 -17.12 5.63
C ARG A 332 -18.74 -17.54 4.71
N MET A 333 -17.76 -16.65 4.51
CA MET A 333 -16.58 -16.95 3.71
C MET A 333 -15.69 -17.98 4.42
N ARG A 334 -14.96 -18.78 3.65
CA ARG A 334 -14.10 -19.86 4.13
C ARG A 334 -12.75 -19.79 3.45
N GLY A 335 -11.73 -20.26 4.16
CA GLY A 335 -10.34 -20.17 3.75
C GLY A 335 -9.43 -19.90 4.93
N VAL A 336 -8.32 -19.23 4.66
CA VAL A 336 -7.32 -18.84 5.66
C VAL A 336 -7.37 -17.34 5.93
N VAL A 337 -6.67 -16.85 6.95
CA VAL A 337 -6.33 -15.43 7.06
C VAL A 337 -4.85 -15.26 6.73
N ALA A 338 -4.52 -14.28 5.88
CA ALA A 338 -3.13 -13.95 5.58
C ALA A 338 -2.75 -12.60 6.20
N LYS A 339 -1.62 -12.55 6.92
CA LYS A 339 -1.10 -11.31 7.50
C LYS A 339 0.43 -11.26 7.46
N SER A 340 0.98 -10.06 7.51
CA SER A 340 2.42 -9.89 7.67
C SER A 340 2.82 -10.31 9.09
N VAL A 341 4.06 -10.78 9.27
CA VAL A 341 4.59 -11.15 10.60
C VAL A 341 4.60 -9.96 11.58
N GLY A 342 4.67 -8.72 11.07
CA GLY A 342 4.58 -7.47 11.84
C GLY A 342 3.16 -7.01 12.15
N THR A 343 2.14 -7.75 11.72
CA THR A 343 0.73 -7.48 12.01
C THR A 343 0.32 -8.07 13.36
N SER A 344 -0.61 -7.40 14.04
CA SER A 344 -1.16 -7.78 15.35
C SER A 344 -1.54 -9.26 15.45
N ASN A 345 -1.34 -9.86 16.63
CA ASN A 345 -1.82 -11.19 16.99
C ASN A 345 -3.29 -11.18 17.44
N PHE A 346 -3.97 -10.03 17.47
CA PHE A 346 -5.41 -9.95 17.70
C PHE A 346 -6.19 -10.81 16.70
N VAL A 347 -5.80 -10.77 15.43
CA VAL A 347 -6.40 -11.64 14.40
C VAL A 347 -6.10 -13.11 14.63
N ASN A 348 -4.94 -13.46 15.19
CA ASN A 348 -4.60 -14.84 15.54
C ASN A 348 -5.53 -15.36 16.64
N ALA A 349 -5.86 -14.53 17.63
CA ALA A 349 -6.80 -14.91 18.70
C ALA A 349 -8.23 -15.15 18.15
N ILE A 350 -8.69 -14.30 17.23
CA ILE A 350 -9.97 -14.50 16.53
C ILE A 350 -9.92 -15.80 15.71
N ALA A 351 -8.89 -15.98 14.90
CA ALA A 351 -8.73 -17.12 14.01
C ALA A 351 -8.70 -18.45 14.78
N ALA A 352 -8.02 -18.50 15.92
CA ALA A 352 -7.95 -19.68 16.78
C ALA A 352 -9.34 -20.15 17.26
N VAL A 353 -10.19 -19.20 17.68
CA VAL A 353 -11.56 -19.51 18.13
C VAL A 353 -12.47 -19.88 16.96
N LEU A 354 -12.32 -19.22 15.81
CA LEU A 354 -13.12 -19.50 14.61
C LEU A 354 -12.69 -20.78 13.86
N GLY A 355 -11.54 -21.37 14.23
CA GLY A 355 -10.95 -22.51 13.52
C GLY A 355 -10.37 -22.15 12.15
N VAL A 356 -9.93 -20.90 11.97
CA VAL A 356 -9.34 -20.39 10.72
C VAL A 356 -7.82 -20.50 10.79
N GLU A 357 -7.19 -21.09 9.78
CA GLU A 357 -5.73 -21.15 9.68
C GLU A 357 -5.14 -19.74 9.46
N VAL A 358 -4.06 -19.42 10.19
CA VAL A 358 -3.31 -18.17 10.02
C VAL A 358 -2.07 -18.43 9.17
N ILE A 359 -1.96 -17.70 8.07
CA ILE A 359 -0.77 -17.62 7.23
C ILE A 359 -0.01 -16.34 7.59
N GLU A 360 1.14 -16.48 8.23
CA GLU A 360 2.06 -15.36 8.47
C GLU A 360 3.14 -15.28 7.39
N THR A 361 3.28 -14.13 6.75
CA THR A 361 4.27 -13.88 5.69
C THR A 361 5.30 -12.82 6.08
N LYS A 362 6.35 -12.66 5.26
CA LYS A 362 7.22 -11.47 5.34
C LYS A 362 6.42 -10.19 5.10
N VAL A 363 6.93 -9.05 5.57
CA VAL A 363 6.32 -7.74 5.31
C VAL A 363 6.46 -7.40 3.83
N GLY A 364 5.34 -7.01 3.22
CA GLY A 364 5.18 -6.68 1.82
C GLY A 364 4.02 -7.46 1.21
N PHE A 365 3.00 -6.74 0.75
CA PHE A 365 1.77 -7.28 0.17
C PHE A 365 1.97 -8.33 -0.94
N LYS A 366 3.09 -8.27 -1.67
CA LYS A 366 3.48 -9.28 -2.67
C LYS A 366 3.43 -10.71 -2.13
N HIS A 367 3.68 -10.90 -0.84
CA HIS A 367 3.71 -12.21 -0.21
C HIS A 367 2.31 -12.81 0.01
N PHE A 368 1.24 -12.02 -0.15
CA PHE A 368 -0.14 -12.50 -0.11
C PHE A 368 -0.65 -13.04 -1.45
N ARG A 369 0.05 -12.73 -2.56
CA ARG A 369 -0.32 -13.16 -3.91
C ARG A 369 -0.67 -14.66 -4.01
N PRO A 370 0.09 -15.61 -3.45
CA PRO A 370 -0.23 -17.04 -3.53
C PRO A 370 -1.56 -17.44 -2.86
N TYR A 371 -2.11 -16.58 -2.00
CA TYR A 371 -3.34 -16.82 -1.24
C TYR A 371 -4.53 -16.01 -1.77
N LEU A 372 -4.30 -15.04 -2.65
CA LEU A 372 -5.34 -14.21 -3.26
C LEU A 372 -5.68 -14.64 -4.70
N LEU A 373 -4.81 -15.43 -5.35
CA LEU A 373 -5.06 -15.94 -6.69
C LEU A 373 -6.34 -16.81 -6.76
N PRO A 374 -7.09 -16.76 -7.87
CA PRO A 374 -8.28 -17.58 -8.05
C PRO A 374 -8.02 -19.10 -7.92
N GLU A 375 -6.81 -19.55 -8.24
CA GLU A 375 -6.38 -20.95 -8.20
C GLU A 375 -5.72 -21.35 -6.87
N ALA A 376 -5.61 -20.42 -5.91
CA ALA A 376 -4.99 -20.71 -4.62
C ALA A 376 -5.70 -21.86 -3.89
N THR A 377 -4.92 -22.80 -3.36
CA THR A 377 -5.44 -23.90 -2.53
C THR A 377 -5.87 -23.42 -1.15
N LYS A 378 -5.10 -22.49 -0.58
CA LYS A 378 -5.39 -21.79 0.68
C LYS A 378 -5.81 -20.35 0.39
N LYS A 379 -7.05 -20.16 -0.05
CA LYS A 379 -7.58 -18.81 -0.34
C LYS A 379 -7.70 -18.00 0.95
N ALA A 380 -7.11 -16.81 0.99
CA ALA A 380 -7.24 -15.90 2.10
C ALA A 380 -8.64 -15.25 2.08
N ILE A 381 -9.43 -15.44 3.14
CA ILE A 381 -10.68 -14.70 3.37
C ILE A 381 -10.40 -13.20 3.34
N VAL A 382 -9.36 -12.80 4.08
CA VAL A 382 -8.79 -11.45 4.10
C VAL A 382 -7.27 -11.54 4.16
N ALA A 383 -6.61 -10.62 3.47
CA ALA A 383 -5.17 -10.41 3.50
C ALA A 383 -4.88 -8.95 3.84
N PHE A 384 -4.12 -8.69 4.91
CA PHE A 384 -3.86 -7.31 5.35
C PHE A 384 -2.49 -7.14 6.01
N GLU A 385 -1.99 -5.91 6.00
CA GLU A 385 -0.75 -5.50 6.66
C GLU A 385 -1.02 -4.37 7.65
N GLU A 386 -0.20 -4.29 8.70
CA GLU A 386 -0.28 -3.24 9.71
C GLU A 386 -0.05 -1.83 9.14
N SER A 387 0.50 -1.73 7.93
CA SER A 387 0.73 -0.49 7.18
C SER A 387 -0.52 0.01 6.44
N ASP A 388 -1.72 -0.24 6.97
CA ASP A 388 -2.99 0.27 6.46
C ASP A 388 -3.47 -0.30 5.10
N GLY A 389 -2.96 -1.45 4.67
CA GLY A 389 -3.33 -2.11 3.42
C GLY A 389 -4.19 -3.37 3.61
N ILE A 390 -5.19 -3.57 2.76
CA ILE A 390 -6.13 -4.72 2.81
C ILE A 390 -6.56 -5.17 1.41
N SER A 391 -6.78 -6.48 1.24
CA SER A 391 -7.60 -7.09 0.18
C SER A 391 -8.29 -8.34 0.74
N ALA A 392 -9.12 -8.99 -0.08
CA ALA A 392 -9.92 -10.14 0.33
C ALA A 392 -10.02 -11.21 -0.77
N GLN A 393 -10.56 -12.36 -0.39
CA GLN A 393 -10.89 -13.44 -1.32
C GLN A 393 -11.73 -12.91 -2.49
N ASN A 394 -11.43 -13.35 -3.71
CA ASN A 394 -12.13 -12.96 -4.94
C ASN A 394 -12.07 -11.45 -5.25
N HIS A 395 -11.12 -10.71 -4.67
CA HIS A 395 -10.89 -9.30 -4.97
C HIS A 395 -9.60 -9.10 -5.79
N VAL A 396 -9.06 -7.88 -5.86
CA VAL A 396 -7.81 -7.56 -6.56
C VAL A 396 -6.57 -8.07 -5.81
N LEU A 397 -5.46 -8.27 -6.53
CA LEU A 397 -4.17 -8.70 -5.95
C LEU A 397 -3.32 -7.54 -5.38
N GLU A 398 -3.86 -6.32 -5.42
CA GLU A 398 -3.32 -5.12 -4.78
C GLU A 398 -4.05 -4.79 -3.49
N LYS A 399 -3.49 -3.87 -2.70
CA LYS A 399 -4.24 -3.29 -1.59
C LYS A 399 -5.30 -2.34 -2.13
N ASP A 400 -6.42 -2.25 -1.43
CA ASP A 400 -7.57 -1.47 -1.89
C ASP A 400 -8.26 -0.74 -0.74
N ALA A 401 -8.00 0.56 -0.64
CA ALA A 401 -8.63 1.45 0.33
C ALA A 401 -10.13 1.64 0.07
N ILE A 402 -10.54 1.61 -1.20
CA ILE A 402 -11.93 1.80 -1.62
C ILE A 402 -12.75 0.59 -1.16
N PHE A 403 -12.23 -0.62 -1.37
CA PHE A 403 -12.77 -1.85 -0.81
C PHE A 403 -12.86 -1.78 0.71
N GLY A 404 -11.82 -1.31 1.39
CA GLY A 404 -11.83 -1.10 2.84
C GLY A 404 -12.99 -0.21 3.30
N CYS A 405 -13.21 0.92 2.64
CA CYS A 405 -14.33 1.83 2.96
C CYS A 405 -15.70 1.18 2.71
N LEU A 406 -15.87 0.48 1.59
CA LEU A 406 -17.12 -0.22 1.28
C LEU A 406 -17.40 -1.34 2.29
N LEU A 407 -16.38 -2.10 2.70
CA LEU A 407 -16.50 -3.13 3.73
C LEU A 407 -16.86 -2.53 5.09
N ALA A 408 -16.28 -1.40 5.47
CA ALA A 408 -16.63 -0.69 6.69
C ALA A 408 -18.11 -0.27 6.71
N LEU A 409 -18.61 0.27 5.58
CA LEU A 409 -20.02 0.62 5.43
C LEU A 409 -20.93 -0.62 5.47
N GLU A 410 -20.54 -1.74 4.87
CA GLU A 410 -21.33 -2.98 4.92
C GLU A 410 -21.41 -3.56 6.33
N MET A 411 -20.32 -3.50 7.11
CA MET A 411 -20.33 -3.86 8.53
C MET A 411 -21.34 -3.03 9.30
N MET A 412 -21.30 -1.71 9.14
CA MET A 412 -22.25 -0.80 9.79
C MET A 412 -23.69 -1.07 9.34
N ALA A 413 -23.93 -1.22 8.04
CA ALA A 413 -25.24 -1.52 7.48
C ALA A 413 -25.80 -2.87 7.96
N THR A 414 -24.93 -3.81 8.31
CA THR A 414 -25.33 -5.15 8.78
C THR A 414 -25.61 -5.17 10.27
N LEU A 415 -24.79 -4.46 11.05
CA LEU A 415 -24.80 -4.50 12.50
C LEU A 415 -25.62 -3.37 13.12
N ASN A 416 -25.90 -2.32 12.33
CA ASN A 416 -26.46 -1.05 12.76
C ASN A 416 -25.70 -0.42 13.95
N LYS A 417 -24.36 -0.41 13.85
CA LYS A 417 -23.44 0.01 14.91
C LYS A 417 -22.27 0.79 14.33
N ASN A 418 -21.61 1.61 15.15
CA ASN A 418 -20.32 2.19 14.79
C ASN A 418 -19.23 1.12 14.77
N LEU A 419 -18.14 1.40 14.04
CA LEU A 419 -17.01 0.49 13.96
C LEU A 419 -16.36 0.25 15.34
N SER A 420 -16.29 1.26 16.21
CA SER A 420 -15.77 1.08 17.57
C SER A 420 -16.64 0.19 18.46
N ASP A 421 -17.97 0.24 18.33
CA ASP A 421 -18.87 -0.68 19.07
C ASP A 421 -18.60 -2.12 18.67
N TYR A 422 -18.53 -2.35 17.36
CA TYR A 422 -18.28 -3.68 16.84
C TYR A 422 -16.88 -4.20 17.24
N LEU A 423 -15.87 -3.31 17.22
CA LEU A 423 -14.54 -3.65 17.71
C LEU A 423 -14.57 -4.02 19.20
N GLU A 424 -15.28 -3.26 20.03
CA GLU A 424 -15.39 -3.54 21.46
C GLU A 424 -16.09 -4.88 21.74
N GLU A 425 -17.11 -5.23 20.97
CA GLU A 425 -17.76 -6.55 21.05
C GLU A 425 -16.79 -7.68 20.72
N ILE A 426 -16.01 -7.55 19.63
CA ILE A 426 -14.98 -8.52 19.28
C ILE A 426 -13.94 -8.61 20.40
N GLU A 427 -13.41 -7.48 20.88
CA GLU A 427 -12.43 -7.46 21.95
C GLU A 427 -12.93 -8.07 23.26
N SER A 428 -14.22 -7.96 23.56
CA SER A 428 -14.82 -8.59 24.76
C SER A 428 -14.76 -10.11 24.73
N ILE A 429 -14.71 -10.72 23.53
CA ILE A 429 -14.68 -12.16 23.32
C ILE A 429 -13.23 -12.65 23.13
N TYR A 430 -12.44 -11.94 22.32
CA TYR A 430 -11.13 -12.42 21.86
C TYR A 430 -9.94 -11.74 22.58
N GLY A 431 -10.23 -10.77 23.46
CA GLY A 431 -9.24 -10.01 24.21
C GLY A 431 -8.83 -8.70 23.52
N ARG A 432 -8.25 -7.80 24.32
CA ARG A 432 -7.70 -6.51 23.86
C ARG A 432 -6.21 -6.65 23.56
N TYR A 433 -5.77 -5.99 22.49
CA TYR A 433 -4.38 -5.97 22.06
C TYR A 433 -3.97 -4.55 21.72
N TYR A 434 -2.79 -4.15 22.17
CA TYR A 434 -2.24 -2.80 22.01
C TYR A 434 -0.93 -2.90 21.27
N SER A 435 -0.97 -2.63 19.96
CA SER A 435 0.20 -2.65 19.09
C SER A 435 0.83 -1.27 18.92
N GLU A 436 2.16 -1.20 18.81
CA GLU A 436 2.88 0.01 18.42
C GLU A 436 4.06 -0.32 17.50
N ARG A 437 4.30 0.56 16.54
CA ARG A 437 5.41 0.47 15.59
C ARG A 437 6.25 1.74 15.67
N THR A 438 7.56 1.57 15.84
CA THR A 438 8.54 2.66 15.83
C THR A 438 9.80 2.24 15.04
N GLY A 439 10.85 3.05 15.09
CA GLY A 439 12.14 2.66 14.55
C GLY A 439 13.29 3.49 15.12
N ILE A 440 14.50 3.02 14.86
CA ILE A 440 15.76 3.71 15.19
C ILE A 440 16.49 3.97 13.88
N GLU A 441 16.87 5.22 13.65
CA GLU A 441 17.76 5.59 12.55
C GLU A 441 19.18 5.15 12.87
N ILE A 442 19.85 4.60 11.86
CA ILE A 442 21.23 4.15 11.94
C ILE A 442 22.07 5.15 11.13
N PRO A 443 23.22 5.62 11.65
CA PRO A 443 24.15 6.38 10.83
C PRO A 443 24.53 5.61 9.56
N ARG A 444 24.50 6.28 8.41
CA ARG A 444 24.58 5.61 7.10
C ARG A 444 25.87 4.79 6.94
N GLU A 445 26.96 5.25 7.52
CA GLU A 445 28.26 4.60 7.57
C GLU A 445 28.28 3.29 8.37
N LYS A 446 27.34 3.10 9.31
CA LYS A 446 27.18 1.85 10.06
C LYS A 446 26.19 0.89 9.40
N PHE A 447 25.33 1.40 8.51
CA PHE A 447 24.34 0.58 7.83
C PHE A 447 25.00 -0.39 6.85
N SER A 448 25.01 -1.66 7.22
CA SER A 448 25.63 -2.73 6.44
C SER A 448 24.81 -4.01 6.47
N PRO A 449 25.06 -4.97 5.56
CA PRO A 449 24.45 -6.31 5.62
C PRO A 449 24.68 -7.02 6.97
N HIS A 450 25.70 -6.63 7.74
CA HIS A 450 26.01 -7.21 9.05
C HIS A 450 24.88 -6.99 10.07
N ILE A 451 24.17 -5.85 10.01
CA ILE A 451 23.05 -5.53 10.92
C ILE A 451 21.94 -6.57 10.79
N LYS A 452 21.63 -7.02 9.56
CA LYS A 452 20.65 -8.09 9.35
C LYS A 452 21.12 -9.42 9.96
N LYS A 453 22.41 -9.72 9.87
CA LYS A 453 23.01 -10.93 10.45
C LYS A 453 22.96 -10.88 11.98
N GLN A 454 23.33 -9.76 12.59
CA GLN A 454 23.26 -9.56 14.04
C GLN A 454 21.83 -9.62 14.56
N ALA A 455 20.87 -9.03 13.84
CA ALA A 455 19.47 -9.17 14.19
C ALA A 455 19.03 -10.63 14.19
N HIS A 456 19.38 -11.42 13.17
CA HIS A 456 19.05 -12.85 13.13
C HIS A 456 19.75 -13.64 14.24
N ALA A 457 20.96 -13.26 14.65
CA ALA A 457 21.68 -13.91 15.74
C ALA A 457 20.96 -13.78 17.09
N LEU A 458 20.03 -12.83 17.27
CA LEU A 458 19.21 -12.73 18.49
C LEU A 458 18.46 -14.04 18.81
N LYS A 459 18.09 -14.85 17.81
CA LYS A 459 17.43 -16.14 18.03
C LYS A 459 18.31 -17.18 18.75
N GLU A 460 19.63 -16.98 18.77
CA GLU A 460 20.55 -17.89 19.45
C GLU A 460 20.60 -17.66 20.97
N TYR A 461 20.18 -16.47 21.42
CA TYR A 461 20.17 -16.07 22.83
C TYR A 461 18.87 -16.40 23.55
N PHE A 462 17.82 -16.80 22.82
CA PHE A 462 16.49 -17.02 23.35
C PHE A 462 15.92 -18.33 22.81
N LYS A 463 15.18 -19.06 23.64
CA LYS A 463 14.50 -20.31 23.28
C LYS A 463 13.08 -20.33 23.84
N ALA A 464 12.22 -21.14 23.21
CA ALA A 464 10.90 -21.41 23.75
C ALA A 464 11.03 -21.99 25.17
N GLY A 465 10.24 -21.44 26.10
CA GLY A 465 10.29 -21.78 27.52
C GLY A 465 11.12 -20.83 28.39
N ASP A 466 12.02 -20.04 27.80
CA ASP A 466 12.84 -19.08 28.54
C ASP A 466 11.98 -17.98 29.17
N LEU A 467 12.43 -17.47 30.34
CA LEU A 467 11.88 -16.26 30.93
C LEU A 467 12.61 -15.04 30.36
N PHE A 468 11.86 -14.19 29.67
CA PHE A 468 12.33 -12.93 29.14
C PHE A 468 11.97 -11.80 30.11
N LYS A 469 12.98 -11.10 30.61
CA LYS A 469 12.80 -9.96 31.53
C LYS A 469 12.52 -8.68 30.74
N ILE A 470 11.41 -8.02 31.01
CA ILE A 470 10.98 -6.75 30.38
C ILE A 470 10.74 -5.73 31.49
N GLY A 471 11.75 -4.94 31.83
CA GLY A 471 11.69 -4.06 33.01
C GLY A 471 11.47 -4.86 34.30
N THR A 472 10.29 -4.68 34.92
CA THR A 472 9.85 -5.43 36.11
C THR A 472 9.04 -6.69 35.78
N LEU A 473 8.67 -6.89 34.52
CA LEU A 473 7.88 -8.03 34.05
C LEU A 473 8.78 -9.21 33.71
N ASN A 474 8.26 -10.43 33.90
CA ASN A 474 8.84 -11.64 33.33
C ASN A 474 7.79 -12.29 32.44
N LYS A 475 8.09 -12.44 31.15
CA LYS A 475 7.22 -13.12 30.19
C LYS A 475 7.89 -14.39 29.71
N LYS A 476 7.13 -15.48 29.62
CA LYS A 476 7.65 -16.74 29.10
C LYS A 476 7.59 -16.73 27.58
N ILE A 477 8.71 -17.06 26.93
CA ILE A 477 8.76 -17.16 25.47
C ILE A 477 7.96 -18.39 25.03
N LEU A 478 6.93 -18.17 24.22
CA LEU A 478 6.17 -19.22 23.58
C LEU A 478 6.93 -19.78 22.38
N HIS A 479 7.33 -18.91 21.46
CA HIS A 479 8.16 -19.26 20.31
C HIS A 479 8.85 -18.02 19.73
N ILE A 480 9.79 -18.26 18.83
CA ILE A 480 10.53 -17.23 18.12
C ILE A 480 10.39 -17.53 16.62
N THR A 481 10.14 -16.49 15.83
CA THR A 481 10.08 -16.59 14.38
C THR A 481 11.06 -15.61 13.74
N ASP A 482 11.74 -16.07 12.69
CA ASP A 482 12.74 -15.31 11.92
C ASP A 482 12.29 -15.02 10.48
N ILE A 483 10.96 -15.01 10.24
CA ILE A 483 10.37 -14.79 8.91
C ILE A 483 10.90 -13.50 8.23
N ASP A 484 10.92 -12.37 8.94
CA ASP A 484 11.36 -11.08 8.41
C ASP A 484 11.96 -10.17 9.49
N GLY A 485 13.12 -10.58 10.01
CA GLY A 485 13.65 -10.08 11.29
C GLY A 485 13.29 -11.05 12.42
N ILE A 486 13.60 -10.70 13.67
CA ILE A 486 13.31 -11.57 14.82
C ILE A 486 12.07 -11.10 15.54
N LYS A 487 11.08 -11.98 15.69
CA LYS A 487 9.88 -11.78 16.51
C LYS A 487 9.87 -12.80 17.64
N ILE A 488 9.85 -12.31 18.87
CA ILE A 488 9.75 -13.10 20.11
C ILE A 488 8.29 -13.01 20.55
N VAL A 489 7.59 -14.15 20.56
CA VAL A 489 6.19 -14.24 20.97
C VAL A 489 6.12 -14.87 22.36
N PHE A 490 5.37 -14.24 23.26
CA PHE A 490 5.18 -14.70 24.63
C PHE A 490 3.91 -15.55 24.78
N ASP A 491 3.77 -16.26 25.90
CA ASP A 491 2.65 -17.17 26.20
C ASP A 491 1.27 -16.51 26.25
N ASP A 492 1.21 -15.22 26.61
CA ASP A 492 0.01 -14.40 26.53
C ASP A 492 -0.29 -13.85 25.12
N LEU A 493 0.49 -14.23 24.10
CA LEU A 493 0.46 -13.73 22.71
C LEU A 493 0.96 -12.29 22.52
N SER A 494 1.45 -11.62 23.57
CA SER A 494 2.24 -10.39 23.41
C SER A 494 3.55 -10.69 22.67
N TRP A 495 4.17 -9.69 22.06
CA TRP A 495 5.40 -9.91 21.30
C TRP A 495 6.24 -8.64 21.12
N ILE A 496 7.53 -8.87 20.84
CA ILE A 496 8.50 -7.88 20.38
C ILE A 496 9.03 -8.35 19.03
N MET A 497 9.19 -7.44 18.08
CA MET A 497 9.87 -7.72 16.82
C MET A 497 10.86 -6.64 16.43
N ILE A 498 12.02 -7.08 15.95
CA ILE A 498 13.10 -6.22 15.48
C ILE A 498 13.42 -6.58 14.03
N ARG A 499 13.29 -5.58 13.16
CA ARG A 499 13.41 -5.75 11.71
C ARG A 499 14.29 -4.68 11.09
N PRO A 500 15.56 -4.98 10.80
CA PRO A 500 16.40 -4.10 10.01
C PRO A 500 15.80 -3.85 8.63
N SER A 501 15.76 -2.59 8.20
CA SER A 501 15.32 -2.24 6.85
C SER A 501 16.32 -2.75 5.81
N GLY A 502 15.83 -3.08 4.62
CA GLY A 502 16.68 -3.55 3.53
C GLY A 502 17.31 -2.45 2.69
N THR A 503 16.67 -1.28 2.65
CA THR A 503 16.97 -0.18 1.72
C THR A 503 17.25 1.14 2.43
N GLU A 504 16.80 1.27 3.67
CA GLU A 504 16.95 2.50 4.45
C GLU A 504 17.83 2.21 5.67
N PRO A 505 18.68 3.14 6.11
CA PRO A 505 19.54 2.95 7.27
C PRO A 505 18.73 3.08 8.57
N LYS A 506 17.85 2.11 8.84
CA LYS A 506 17.00 2.09 10.03
C LYS A 506 16.61 0.68 10.46
N ILE A 507 16.36 0.51 11.76
CA ILE A 507 15.75 -0.70 12.33
C ILE A 507 14.32 -0.39 12.73
N ARG A 508 13.36 -1.15 12.22
CA ARG A 508 11.96 -1.07 12.64
C ARG A 508 11.74 -1.93 13.88
N ILE A 509 10.98 -1.39 14.82
CA ILE A 509 10.62 -2.03 16.07
C ILE A 509 9.11 -2.11 16.15
N TYR A 510 8.60 -3.26 16.55
CA TYR A 510 7.19 -3.50 16.74
C TYR A 510 6.98 -4.16 18.08
N VAL A 511 5.93 -3.77 18.78
CA VAL A 511 5.52 -4.39 20.03
C VAL A 511 4.02 -4.55 20.06
N GLU A 512 3.56 -5.56 20.78
CA GLU A 512 2.16 -5.72 21.11
C GLU A 512 2.01 -6.35 22.48
N THR A 513 1.01 -5.91 23.24
CA THR A 513 0.66 -6.47 24.54
C THR A 513 -0.85 -6.47 24.75
N LYS A 514 -1.34 -7.32 25.67
CA LYS A 514 -2.72 -7.31 26.16
C LYS A 514 -2.99 -6.26 27.23
N ASN A 515 -1.95 -5.67 27.80
CA ASN A 515 -2.06 -4.64 28.83
C ASN A 515 -1.40 -3.33 28.34
N LEU A 516 -2.19 -2.26 28.23
CA LEU A 516 -1.74 -0.97 27.73
C LEU A 516 -0.55 -0.41 28.53
N GLU A 517 -0.51 -0.63 29.84
CA GLU A 517 0.58 -0.15 30.72
C GLU A 517 1.91 -0.85 30.41
N GLU A 518 1.86 -2.12 30.00
CA GLU A 518 3.06 -2.89 29.67
C GLU A 518 3.74 -2.43 28.38
N LYS A 519 3.00 -1.78 27.50
CA LYS A 519 3.45 -1.41 26.14
C LYS A 519 4.73 -0.58 26.18
N LYS A 520 4.84 0.35 27.15
CA LYS A 520 6.03 1.18 27.34
C LYS A 520 7.26 0.32 27.65
N TYR A 521 7.14 -0.65 28.56
CA TYR A 521 8.26 -1.51 28.95
C TYR A 521 8.70 -2.41 27.78
N LEU A 522 7.75 -2.95 27.01
CA LEU A 522 8.07 -3.72 25.81
C LEU A 522 8.84 -2.86 24.80
N LEU A 523 8.39 -1.62 24.58
CA LEU A 523 9.01 -0.71 23.62
C LEU A 523 10.43 -0.33 24.04
N GLU A 524 10.65 -0.01 25.31
CA GLU A 524 11.97 0.30 25.85
C GLU A 524 12.93 -0.88 25.71
N GLU A 525 12.49 -2.09 26.02
CA GLU A 525 13.35 -3.28 25.91
C GLU A 525 13.64 -3.64 24.45
N ALA A 526 12.65 -3.50 23.56
CA ALA A 526 12.84 -3.68 22.14
C ALA A 526 13.85 -2.66 21.55
N LYS A 527 13.84 -1.41 22.03
CA LYS A 527 14.83 -0.39 21.65
C LYS A 527 16.24 -0.77 22.10
N LYS A 528 16.42 -1.22 23.36
CA LYS A 528 17.73 -1.67 23.84
C LYS A 528 18.27 -2.86 23.03
N LEU A 529 17.40 -3.83 22.73
CA LEU A 529 17.77 -4.94 21.86
C LEU A 529 18.19 -4.44 20.47
N ALA A 530 17.43 -3.52 19.88
CA ALA A 530 17.76 -2.95 18.58
C ALA A 530 19.08 -2.15 18.59
N GLU A 531 19.36 -1.39 19.65
CA GLU A 531 20.62 -0.65 19.83
C GLU A 531 21.83 -1.58 19.87
N ARG A 532 21.74 -2.69 20.60
CA ARG A 532 22.79 -3.73 20.66
C ARG A 532 23.08 -4.41 19.32
N ILE A 533 22.16 -4.32 18.35
CA ILE A 533 22.37 -4.92 17.03
C ILE A 533 23.35 -4.08 16.21
N TRP A 534 23.35 -2.74 16.32
CA TRP A 534 24.14 -1.88 15.42
C TRP A 534 25.24 -1.07 16.12
N GLN A 535 25.22 -1.01 17.45
CA GLN A 535 26.33 -0.54 18.27
C GLN A 535 27.36 -1.64 18.45
#